data_AF-A0A267GD37-F1
#
_entry.id   AF-A0A267GD37-F1
#
_cell.length_a   1.000
_cell.length_b   1.000
_cell.length_c   1.000
_cell.angle_alpha   90.00
_cell.angle_beta   90.00
_cell.angle_gamma   90.00
#
_symmetry.space_group_name_H-M   'P 1'
#
loop_
_entity.id
_entity.type
_entity.pdbx_description
1 polymer ?
#
loop_
_entity_poly.entity_id
_entity_poly.type
_entity_poly.pdbx_seq_one_letter_code
_entity_poly.pdbx_strand_id
1 'polypeptide(L)'
;PSTAASTPTRMGGRYSHLPAAPACLQSRYFCLTFRAPDRISLIASSQDTLELIRSAIAEAYKPGIRFEYDDHGSWSIILAGCPFKIGSSRSEAIAGKLAGIAILRRLLSRGWRAVVSSDLCRSNDLGTWFFSRTEPGVDFADESDRTSSICCLALSSSDRLQLIGFPASLTPRVVDRIRQEWSCGVQRGPEAVCNGQAVELKLHGNPWLASEQEAVDARQMLLAIVREMHRWGCRLYLSSSLKDTTDSLFFLCPRRLKPPVEQLLATEMFVLSLNRRDRLRLMGTSEQSEVEDKDCNQLMDVIRECVLNYWPKGLRQERDWYGARELHLTGSPWWTEGSDSVHSRLLITLLLQRLRQIGWRVVETVDVCRRLSDKSILLFERSPPRSTLHCCISLNGTSLLRFINAPEDVVSAMRHVVSDNYARGIKSEKIYAGYHQIHLRGQPWSAFSGNDHMHGRHLMLAVLSAMRQDLGWSLVCSADVSAKYHHSDSGQDYPLDVHSWWFSAPAASLGNNCVD
;
A
#
# COMPACT_ATOMS: atom_id res chain seq x y z
N PRO A 1 -11.74 60.16 26.67
CA PRO A 1 -12.56 58.95 26.41
C PRO A 1 -12.04 58.24 25.16
N SER A 2 -11.04 57.39 25.36
CA SER A 2 -10.27 56.69 24.34
C SER A 2 -11.00 55.44 23.86
N THR A 3 -11.20 55.35 22.55
CA THR A 3 -11.69 54.17 21.83
C THR A 3 -10.58 53.12 21.74
N ALA A 4 -10.73 52.01 22.46
CA ALA A 4 -9.87 50.84 22.32
C ALA A 4 -10.39 49.96 21.17
N ALA A 5 -9.63 49.92 20.07
CA ALA A 5 -9.80 48.97 18.99
C ALA A 5 -9.39 47.57 19.48
N SER A 6 -10.33 46.62 19.48
CA SER A 6 -10.04 45.21 19.68
C SER A 6 -9.29 44.66 18.46
N THR A 7 -8.03 44.31 18.66
CA THR A 7 -7.18 43.63 17.68
C THR A 7 -7.74 42.21 17.43
N PRO A 8 -7.77 41.72 16.17
CA PRO A 8 -8.20 40.36 15.91
C PRO A 8 -7.12 39.39 16.39
N THR A 9 -7.47 38.53 17.34
CA THR A 9 -6.66 37.40 17.77
C THR A 9 -6.31 36.50 16.58
N ARG A 10 -5.02 36.37 16.28
CA ARG A 10 -4.44 35.38 15.35
C ARG A 10 -4.96 33.97 15.70
N MET A 11 -5.89 33.44 14.91
CA MET A 11 -6.36 32.04 14.96
C MET A 11 -5.34 31.06 14.34
N GLY A 12 -4.09 31.09 14.78
CA GLY A 12 -3.01 30.26 14.22
C GLY A 12 -2.40 29.22 15.17
N GLY A 13 -2.70 29.26 16.48
CA GLY A 13 -1.92 28.50 17.47
C GLY A 13 -2.44 27.10 17.82
N ARG A 14 -3.78 26.89 17.86
CA ARG A 14 -4.35 25.65 18.45
C ARG A 14 -4.36 24.42 17.55
N TYR A 15 -4.31 24.60 16.22
CA TYR A 15 -4.44 23.49 15.26
C TYR A 15 -3.11 23.05 14.63
N SER A 16 -2.01 23.72 14.96
CA SER A 16 -0.69 23.35 14.44
C SER A 16 -0.22 22.03 15.05
N HIS A 17 -0.53 21.80 16.32
CA HIS A 17 -0.16 20.58 17.06
C HIS A 17 -1.11 19.43 16.81
N LEU A 18 -0.53 18.25 16.57
CA LEU A 18 -1.26 16.98 16.60
C LEU A 18 -1.88 16.74 17.98
N PRO A 19 -3.04 16.07 18.05
CA PRO A 19 -3.54 15.58 19.33
C PRO A 19 -2.48 14.75 20.04
N ALA A 20 -2.37 14.91 21.35
CA ALA A 20 -1.46 14.09 22.15
C ALA A 20 -1.90 12.62 22.04
N ALA A 21 -1.10 11.81 21.34
CA ALA A 21 -1.38 10.38 21.23
C ALA A 21 -1.33 9.75 22.63
N PRO A 22 -2.40 9.08 23.10
CA PRO A 22 -2.38 8.38 24.39
C PRO A 22 -1.21 7.40 24.46
N ALA A 23 -0.62 7.22 25.64
CA ALA A 23 0.50 6.29 25.83
C ALA A 23 0.15 4.86 25.38
N CYS A 24 -1.11 4.44 25.53
CA CYS A 24 -1.59 3.15 25.04
C CYS A 24 -1.49 3.03 23.51
N LEU A 25 -1.81 4.09 22.76
CA LEU A 25 -1.66 4.12 21.30
C LEU A 25 -0.17 4.03 20.93
N GLN A 26 0.68 4.88 21.51
CA GLN A 26 2.13 4.91 21.21
C GLN A 26 2.85 3.59 21.55
N SER A 27 2.35 2.86 22.54
CA SER A 27 2.90 1.55 22.93
C SER A 27 2.58 0.44 21.92
N ARG A 28 1.53 0.62 21.10
CA ARG A 28 1.00 -0.41 20.19
C ARG A 28 1.12 -0.03 18.72
N TYR A 29 1.08 1.25 18.37
CA TYR A 29 1.04 1.73 17.01
C TYR A 29 1.84 3.01 16.86
N PHE A 30 2.51 3.15 15.72
CA PHE A 30 3.04 4.41 15.22
C PHE A 30 3.07 4.37 13.71
N CYS A 31 3.27 5.51 13.06
CA CYS A 31 3.56 5.53 11.63
C CYS A 31 4.74 6.43 11.31
N LEU A 32 5.36 6.16 10.16
CA LEU A 32 6.36 7.04 9.56
C LEU A 32 5.97 7.33 8.12
N THR A 33 6.27 8.52 7.63
CA THR A 33 5.96 8.95 6.27
C THR A 33 7.22 9.50 5.60
N PHE A 34 7.40 9.16 4.33
CA PHE A 34 8.46 9.72 3.51
C PHE A 34 7.93 10.93 2.76
N ARG A 35 8.75 11.97 2.65
CA ARG A 35 8.39 13.19 1.91
C ARG A 35 9.57 13.68 1.11
N ALA A 36 9.31 14.02 -0.15
CA ALA A 36 10.31 14.60 -1.02
C ALA A 36 10.74 16.00 -0.50
N PRO A 37 12.04 16.35 -0.62
CA PRO A 37 13.10 15.56 -1.24
C PRO A 37 13.85 14.60 -0.30
N ASP A 38 13.74 14.77 1.03
CA ASP A 38 14.71 14.24 1.99
C ASP A 38 14.16 13.97 3.41
N ARG A 39 12.85 14.06 3.62
CA ARG A 39 12.24 14.03 4.97
C ARG A 39 11.63 12.68 5.31
N ILE A 40 11.85 12.24 6.55
CA ILE A 40 11.09 11.17 7.22
C ILE A 40 10.41 11.78 8.44
N SER A 41 9.08 11.68 8.55
CA SER A 41 8.35 12.18 9.72
C SER A 41 7.69 11.02 10.47
N LEU A 42 7.80 11.02 11.80
CA LEU A 42 7.26 10.01 12.69
C LEU A 42 6.08 10.57 13.48
N ILE A 43 5.00 9.80 13.60
CA ILE A 43 3.78 10.18 14.32
C ILE A 43 3.48 9.12 15.37
N ALA A 44 3.13 9.57 16.58
CA ALA A 44 2.86 8.73 17.75
C ALA A 44 4.02 7.76 18.09
N SER A 45 5.26 8.15 17.79
CA SER A 45 6.45 7.34 18.10
C SER A 45 6.97 7.63 19.51
N SER A 46 7.32 6.56 20.24
CA SER A 46 8.11 6.68 21.47
C SER A 46 9.56 7.12 21.18
N GLN A 47 10.24 7.62 22.21
CA GLN A 47 11.67 7.97 22.13
C GLN A 47 12.53 6.75 21.75
N ASP A 48 12.23 5.57 22.30
CA ASP A 48 12.93 4.32 21.97
C ASP A 48 12.77 4.00 20.47
N THR A 49 11.56 4.14 19.92
CA THR A 49 11.29 3.90 18.49
C THR A 49 12.08 4.88 17.62
N LEU A 50 12.16 6.14 18.02
CA LEU A 50 12.93 7.17 17.32
C LEU A 50 14.43 6.83 17.30
N GLU A 51 15.00 6.38 18.42
CA GLU A 51 16.40 5.98 18.52
C GLU A 51 16.72 4.75 17.66
N LEU A 52 15.80 3.79 17.57
CA LEU A 52 15.93 2.65 16.65
C LEU A 52 16.04 3.12 15.19
N ILE A 53 15.19 4.05 14.79
CA ILE A 53 15.16 4.59 13.42
C ILE A 53 16.43 5.40 13.14
N ARG A 54 16.86 6.27 14.08
CA ARG A 54 18.14 7.01 13.98
C ARG A 54 19.32 6.06 13.79
N SER A 55 19.40 5.02 14.62
CA SER A 55 20.49 4.04 14.53
C SER A 55 20.47 3.28 13.19
N ALA A 56 19.29 2.94 12.67
CA ALA A 56 19.16 2.31 11.36
C ALA A 56 19.60 3.23 10.20
N ILE A 57 19.26 4.53 10.27
CA ILE A 57 19.69 5.52 9.28
C ILE A 57 21.21 5.71 9.36
N ALA A 58 21.78 5.86 10.54
CA ALA A 58 23.22 6.00 10.73
C ALA A 58 24.02 4.81 10.19
N GLU A 59 23.48 3.59 10.30
CA GLU A 59 24.09 2.36 9.79
C GLU A 59 24.07 2.27 8.26
N ALA A 60 22.95 2.62 7.62
CA ALA A 60 22.70 2.30 6.21
C ALA A 60 22.74 3.50 5.26
N TYR A 61 22.55 4.72 5.77
CA TYR A 61 22.49 5.94 4.97
C TYR A 61 23.76 6.77 5.12
N LYS A 62 24.76 6.46 4.28
CA LYS A 62 26.10 7.09 4.33
C LYS A 62 26.10 8.62 4.35
N PRO A 63 25.23 9.35 3.61
CA PRO A 63 25.23 10.82 3.69
C PRO A 63 24.83 11.36 5.07
N GLY A 64 24.15 10.56 5.90
CA GLY A 64 23.77 10.92 7.26
C GLY A 64 22.52 11.79 7.38
N ILE A 65 22.21 12.15 8.62
CA ILE A 65 21.12 13.06 9.00
C ILE A 65 21.68 14.48 9.05
N ARG A 66 21.00 15.43 8.42
CA ARG A 66 21.38 16.85 8.41
C ARG A 66 20.91 17.55 9.68
N PHE A 67 19.64 17.40 10.03
CA PHE A 67 19.06 17.87 11.29
C PHE A 67 17.72 17.19 11.57
N GLU A 68 17.21 17.38 12.78
CA GLU A 68 15.92 16.86 13.23
C GLU A 68 15.19 17.90 14.08
N TYR A 69 13.86 17.84 14.13
CA TYR A 69 13.05 18.77 14.93
C TYR A 69 11.66 18.20 15.23
N ASP A 70 11.03 18.69 16.30
CA ASP A 70 9.60 18.49 16.54
C ASP A 70 8.80 19.38 15.58
N ASP A 71 7.99 18.75 14.74
CA ASP A 71 7.05 19.35 13.79
C ASP A 71 5.63 19.23 14.35
N HIS A 72 5.42 19.94 15.46
CA HIS A 72 4.14 20.08 16.13
C HIS A 72 3.49 18.74 16.56
N GLY A 73 4.26 17.91 17.28
CA GLY A 73 3.80 16.59 17.75
C GLY A 73 4.07 15.44 16.79
N SER A 74 4.71 15.71 15.65
CA SER A 74 5.40 14.70 14.83
C SER A 74 6.90 14.96 14.88
N TRP A 75 7.74 13.94 14.84
CA TRP A 75 9.18 14.12 14.83
C TRP A 75 9.72 14.01 13.40
N SER A 76 10.39 15.06 12.90
CA SER A 76 10.90 15.10 11.54
C SER A 76 12.41 14.93 11.50
N ILE A 77 12.87 13.99 10.67
CA ILE A 77 14.28 13.71 10.36
C ILE A 77 14.56 14.16 8.93
N ILE A 78 15.56 15.03 8.76
CA ILE A 78 15.97 15.56 7.47
C ILE A 78 17.29 14.93 7.06
N LEU A 79 17.26 14.14 5.99
CA LEU A 79 18.45 13.46 5.47
C LEU A 79 19.34 14.41 4.68
N ALA A 80 20.65 14.15 4.64
CA ALA A 80 21.54 14.84 3.72
C ALA A 80 21.31 14.33 2.28
N GLY A 81 21.32 15.22 1.29
CA GLY A 81 21.04 14.88 -0.11
C GLY A 81 19.54 14.93 -0.43
N CYS A 82 19.12 14.25 -1.52
CA CYS A 82 17.74 14.25 -1.99
C CYS A 82 17.23 12.84 -2.33
N PRO A 83 17.27 11.87 -1.39
CA PRO A 83 17.01 10.46 -1.70
C PRO A 83 15.61 10.19 -2.24
N PHE A 84 14.63 11.01 -1.87
CA PHE A 84 13.21 10.84 -2.21
C PHE A 84 12.74 11.76 -3.34
N LYS A 85 13.63 12.60 -3.89
CA LYS A 85 13.29 13.52 -4.98
C LYS A 85 13.29 12.82 -6.34
N ILE A 86 12.27 13.06 -7.15
CA ILE A 86 12.27 12.69 -8.57
C ILE A 86 13.50 13.31 -9.27
N GLY A 87 14.19 12.50 -10.08
CA GLY A 87 15.43 12.91 -10.74
C GLY A 87 16.68 12.92 -9.86
N SER A 88 16.61 12.53 -8.58
CA SER A 88 17.84 12.35 -7.77
C SER A 88 18.75 11.27 -8.34
N SER A 89 20.02 11.31 -7.98
CA SER A 89 21.03 10.39 -8.52
C SER A 89 20.69 8.92 -8.21
N ARG A 90 21.20 8.00 -9.05
CA ARG A 90 21.07 6.55 -8.82
C ARG A 90 21.57 6.16 -7.42
N SER A 91 22.68 6.74 -6.98
CA SER A 91 23.28 6.48 -5.67
C SER A 91 22.41 6.95 -4.51
N GLU A 92 21.83 8.15 -4.58
CA GLU A 92 20.95 8.66 -3.53
C GLU A 92 19.66 7.85 -3.42
N ALA A 93 19.07 7.45 -4.56
CA ALA A 93 17.86 6.64 -4.59
C ALA A 93 18.08 5.25 -3.96
N ILE A 94 19.21 4.61 -4.26
CA ILE A 94 19.58 3.33 -3.66
C ILE A 94 19.89 3.51 -2.17
N ALA A 95 20.56 4.60 -1.77
CA ALA A 95 20.82 4.91 -0.37
C ALA A 95 19.52 5.09 0.43
N GLY A 96 18.52 5.80 -0.12
CA GLY A 96 17.20 5.94 0.51
C GLY A 96 16.49 4.60 0.72
N LYS A 97 16.55 3.70 -0.27
CA LYS A 97 15.96 2.35 -0.16
C LYS A 97 16.73 1.47 0.84
N LEU A 98 18.06 1.59 0.91
CA LEU A 98 18.87 0.92 1.95
C LEU A 98 18.52 1.41 3.35
N ALA A 99 18.26 2.71 3.53
CA ALA A 99 17.75 3.25 4.78
C ALA A 99 16.39 2.65 5.14
N GLY A 100 15.47 2.55 4.16
CA GLY A 100 14.19 1.87 4.32
C GLY A 100 14.32 0.40 4.76
N ILE A 101 15.19 -0.38 4.12
CA ILE A 101 15.52 -1.76 4.52
C ILE A 101 16.01 -1.80 5.97
N ALA A 102 16.95 -0.93 6.34
CA ALA A 102 17.53 -0.92 7.67
C ALA A 102 16.50 -0.55 8.75
N ILE A 103 15.62 0.42 8.47
CA ILE A 103 14.51 0.83 9.34
C ILE A 103 13.58 -0.35 9.58
N LEU A 104 13.08 -0.98 8.51
CA LEU A 104 12.18 -2.14 8.62
C LEU A 104 12.81 -3.27 9.43
N ARG A 105 14.08 -3.60 9.15
CA ARG A 105 14.79 -4.66 9.86
C ARG A 105 14.97 -4.34 11.34
N ARG A 106 15.36 -3.11 11.67
CA ARG A 106 15.60 -2.71 13.07
C ARG A 106 14.31 -2.71 13.87
N LEU A 107 13.23 -2.17 13.31
CA LEU A 107 11.90 -2.18 13.90
C LEU A 107 11.42 -3.61 14.12
N LEU A 108 11.51 -4.47 13.10
CA LEU A 108 11.09 -5.86 13.20
C LEU A 108 11.85 -6.62 14.28
N SER A 109 13.18 -6.45 14.38
CA SER A 109 14.00 -7.06 15.43
C SER A 109 13.60 -6.67 16.86
N ARG A 110 12.83 -5.58 17.01
CA ARG A 110 12.34 -5.06 18.28
C ARG A 110 10.83 -5.24 18.45
N GLY A 111 10.20 -6.10 17.66
CA GLY A 111 8.77 -6.44 17.77
C GLY A 111 7.83 -5.39 17.16
N TRP A 112 8.30 -4.58 16.21
CA TRP A 112 7.46 -3.70 15.41
C TRP A 112 7.25 -4.29 14.03
N ARG A 113 6.01 -4.58 13.66
CA ARG A 113 5.64 -5.15 12.36
C ARG A 113 4.96 -4.09 11.51
N ALA A 114 5.39 -3.98 10.25
CA ALA A 114 4.70 -3.17 9.26
C ALA A 114 3.33 -3.80 8.98
N VAL A 115 2.28 -3.00 9.08
CA VAL A 115 0.90 -3.40 8.83
C VAL A 115 0.52 -3.11 7.38
N VAL A 116 0.88 -1.94 6.88
CA VAL A 116 0.58 -1.49 5.51
C VAL A 116 1.45 -0.27 5.14
N SER A 117 1.65 -0.06 3.84
CA SER A 117 2.05 1.24 3.30
C SER A 117 0.86 1.88 2.59
N SER A 118 0.66 3.18 2.78
CA SER A 118 -0.45 3.89 2.17
C SER A 118 -0.05 5.25 1.66
N ASP A 119 -0.49 5.56 0.45
CA ASP A 119 -0.33 6.88 -0.16
C ASP A 119 -1.55 7.71 0.23
N LEU A 120 -1.39 8.48 1.32
CA LEU A 120 -2.47 9.25 1.97
C LEU A 120 -2.43 10.74 1.65
N CYS A 121 -1.61 11.15 0.68
CA CYS A 121 -1.51 12.53 0.27
C CYS A 121 -1.44 12.64 -1.24
N ARG A 122 -2.11 13.67 -1.76
CA ARG A 122 -2.14 13.94 -3.19
C ARG A 122 -0.80 14.44 -3.73
N SER A 123 0.05 15.05 -2.91
CA SER A 123 1.32 15.62 -3.38
C SER A 123 2.40 15.57 -2.30
N ASN A 124 3.67 15.63 -2.72
CA ASN A 124 4.90 15.76 -1.92
C ASN A 124 5.23 14.59 -0.97
N ASP A 125 4.25 14.06 -0.24
CA ASP A 125 4.43 12.85 0.55
C ASP A 125 4.36 11.63 -0.36
N LEU A 126 5.12 10.61 0.01
CA LEU A 126 5.19 9.32 -0.64
C LEU A 126 4.47 8.31 0.26
N GLY A 127 4.97 7.07 0.35
CA GLY A 127 4.39 6.06 1.23
C GLY A 127 4.40 6.46 2.71
N THR A 128 3.28 6.21 3.39
CA THR A 128 3.20 6.22 4.86
C THR A 128 3.16 4.79 5.37
N TRP A 129 4.15 4.38 6.15
CA TRP A 129 4.24 3.05 6.76
C TRP A 129 3.59 3.05 8.14
N PHE A 130 2.60 2.19 8.33
CA PHE A 130 1.94 1.98 9.60
C PHE A 130 2.53 0.75 10.29
N PHE A 131 2.84 0.87 11.57
CA PHE A 131 3.41 -0.20 12.37
C PHE A 131 2.51 -0.57 13.52
N SER A 132 2.56 -1.85 13.90
CA SER A 132 1.96 -2.35 15.13
C SER A 132 2.98 -3.13 15.95
N ARG A 133 2.80 -3.12 17.27
CA ARG A 133 3.56 -3.95 18.19
C ARG A 133 3.08 -5.39 18.05
N THR A 134 4.00 -6.32 17.83
CA THR A 134 3.69 -7.76 17.84
C THR A 134 3.32 -8.19 19.25
N GLU A 135 2.26 -8.98 19.40
CA GLU A 135 1.87 -9.54 20.69
C GLU A 135 2.49 -10.95 20.86
N PRO A 136 3.41 -11.15 21.83
CA PRO A 136 4.07 -12.43 22.03
C PRO A 136 3.06 -13.56 22.27
N GLY A 137 3.17 -14.66 21.53
CA GLY A 137 2.29 -15.83 21.66
C GLY A 137 0.96 -15.76 20.89
N VAL A 138 0.60 -14.59 20.33
CA VAL A 138 -0.59 -14.42 19.46
C VAL A 138 -0.17 -14.42 17.99
N ASP A 139 0.96 -13.77 17.67
CA ASP A 139 1.48 -13.70 16.31
C ASP A 139 2.43 -14.89 16.03
N PHE A 140 1.90 -16.01 15.52
CA PHE A 140 2.64 -17.27 15.29
C PHE A 140 3.93 -17.18 14.43
N ALA A 141 4.18 -16.06 13.73
CA ALA A 141 5.34 -15.85 12.87
C ALA A 141 6.49 -15.04 13.54
N ASP A 142 6.36 -14.72 14.83
CA ASP A 142 7.13 -13.65 15.49
C ASP A 142 8.64 -13.91 15.59
N GLU A 143 9.08 -15.13 15.92
CA GLU A 143 10.52 -15.35 16.18
C GLU A 143 11.34 -15.50 14.89
N SER A 144 10.86 -16.25 13.89
CA SER A 144 11.58 -16.38 12.62
C SER A 144 11.69 -15.04 11.89
N ASP A 145 10.60 -14.26 11.87
CA ASP A 145 10.57 -12.96 11.19
C ASP A 145 11.55 -11.96 11.81
N ARG A 146 11.64 -11.92 13.16
CA ARG A 146 12.59 -11.04 13.88
C ARG A 146 14.05 -11.26 13.50
N THR A 147 14.35 -12.44 12.96
CA THR A 147 15.71 -12.84 12.59
C THR A 147 15.98 -12.77 11.08
N SER A 148 14.93 -12.60 10.27
CA SER A 148 14.98 -12.52 8.82
C SER A 148 15.76 -11.29 8.33
N SER A 149 16.40 -11.42 7.17
CA SER A 149 16.90 -10.28 6.41
C SER A 149 15.77 -9.65 5.60
N ILE A 150 15.97 -8.41 5.16
CA ILE A 150 15.05 -7.72 4.26
C ILE A 150 15.82 -7.30 3.01
N CYS A 151 15.25 -7.57 1.85
CA CYS A 151 15.74 -7.07 0.56
C CYS A 151 14.65 -6.30 -0.19
N CYS A 152 15.04 -5.50 -1.18
CA CYS A 152 14.15 -4.60 -1.91
C CYS A 152 14.31 -4.77 -3.42
N LEU A 153 13.23 -5.17 -4.11
CA LEU A 153 13.12 -5.09 -5.56
C LEU A 153 12.52 -3.73 -5.92
N ALA A 154 13.28 -2.89 -6.62
CA ALA A 154 12.78 -1.57 -7.00
C ALA A 154 12.64 -1.40 -8.50
N LEU A 155 11.47 -0.89 -8.91
CA LEU A 155 11.17 -0.48 -10.28
C LEU A 155 11.75 0.92 -10.48
N SER A 156 12.68 1.07 -11.42
CA SER A 156 13.51 2.28 -11.55
C SER A 156 13.53 2.78 -12.99
N SER A 157 13.48 4.11 -13.17
CA SER A 157 13.35 4.73 -14.49
C SER A 157 12.19 4.13 -15.29
N SER A 158 12.19 4.16 -16.62
CA SER A 158 11.15 3.50 -17.41
C SER A 158 11.39 2.00 -17.62
N ASP A 159 12.64 1.55 -17.42
CA ASP A 159 13.12 0.26 -17.95
C ASP A 159 14.14 -0.48 -17.07
N ARG A 160 14.29 -0.12 -15.79
CA ARG A 160 15.29 -0.77 -14.91
C ARG A 160 14.67 -1.50 -13.74
N LEU A 161 15.32 -2.59 -13.35
CA LEU A 161 15.11 -3.28 -12.07
C LEU A 161 16.35 -3.18 -11.22
N GLN A 162 16.16 -2.93 -9.92
CA GLN A 162 17.24 -2.89 -8.93
C GLN A 162 16.95 -3.92 -7.84
N LEU A 163 17.85 -4.89 -7.68
CA LEU A 163 17.88 -5.89 -6.62
C LEU A 163 18.79 -5.36 -5.50
N ILE A 164 18.21 -4.76 -4.45
CA ILE A 164 18.93 -4.07 -3.38
C ILE A 164 18.94 -4.95 -2.13
N GLY A 165 20.12 -5.29 -1.63
CA GLY A 165 20.28 -6.14 -0.44
C GLY A 165 19.81 -7.60 -0.64
N PHE A 166 19.69 -8.07 -1.88
CA PHE A 166 19.31 -9.46 -2.16
C PHE A 166 20.39 -10.44 -1.69
N PRO A 167 20.00 -11.61 -1.12
CA PRO A 167 20.95 -12.68 -0.84
C PRO A 167 21.67 -13.12 -2.11
N ALA A 168 22.99 -13.31 -2.03
CA ALA A 168 23.82 -13.72 -3.18
C ALA A 168 23.33 -15.01 -3.86
N SER A 169 22.71 -15.92 -3.11
CA SER A 169 22.13 -17.17 -3.63
C SER A 169 20.80 -16.98 -4.40
N LEU A 170 20.08 -15.89 -4.17
CA LEU A 170 18.79 -15.59 -4.82
C LEU A 170 18.95 -14.67 -6.03
N THR A 171 19.95 -13.78 -6.02
CA THR A 171 20.17 -12.82 -7.11
C THR A 171 20.22 -13.49 -8.49
N PRO A 172 21.02 -14.56 -8.73
CA PRO A 172 21.04 -15.22 -10.04
C PRO A 172 19.70 -15.82 -10.44
N ARG A 173 18.96 -16.40 -9.49
CA ARG A 173 17.66 -17.04 -9.73
C ARG A 173 16.60 -16.04 -10.16
N VAL A 174 16.56 -14.89 -9.49
CA VAL A 174 15.64 -13.80 -9.84
C VAL A 174 16.02 -13.20 -11.19
N VAL A 175 17.32 -13.04 -11.48
CA VAL A 175 17.79 -12.60 -12.80
C VAL A 175 17.39 -13.58 -13.91
N ASP A 176 17.55 -14.87 -13.68
CA ASP A 176 17.16 -15.90 -14.66
C ASP A 176 15.64 -15.94 -14.85
N ARG A 177 14.87 -15.74 -13.78
CA ARG A 177 13.41 -15.56 -13.86
C ARG A 177 13.04 -14.36 -14.72
N ILE A 178 13.67 -13.20 -14.51
CA ILE A 178 13.46 -12.01 -15.35
C ILE A 178 13.73 -12.31 -16.82
N ARG A 179 14.83 -13.00 -17.14
CA ARG A 179 15.19 -13.36 -18.52
C ARG A 179 14.20 -14.30 -19.19
N GLN A 180 13.58 -15.20 -18.42
CA GLN A 180 12.61 -16.16 -18.92
C GLN A 180 11.25 -15.52 -19.20
N GLU A 181 10.82 -14.60 -18.34
CA GLU A 181 9.46 -14.05 -18.37
C GLU A 181 9.36 -12.75 -19.18
N TRP A 182 10.46 -11.98 -19.28
CA TRP A 182 10.45 -10.71 -20.00
C TRP A 182 10.63 -10.91 -21.50
N SER A 183 9.52 -10.84 -22.24
CA SER A 183 9.46 -11.10 -23.69
C SER A 183 10.40 -10.23 -24.54
N CYS A 184 10.62 -8.98 -24.14
CA CYS A 184 11.51 -8.06 -24.87
C CYS A 184 13.00 -8.29 -24.55
N GLY A 185 13.32 -9.07 -23.52
CA GLY A 185 14.69 -9.40 -23.14
C GLY A 185 15.43 -8.33 -22.35
N VAL A 186 16.57 -8.72 -21.76
CA VAL A 186 17.42 -7.85 -20.95
C VAL A 186 18.44 -7.14 -21.85
N GLN A 187 18.40 -5.80 -21.89
CA GLN A 187 19.33 -4.99 -22.67
C GLN A 187 20.73 -4.94 -22.05
N ARG A 188 20.81 -4.83 -20.72
CA ARG A 188 22.09 -4.71 -20.00
C ARG A 188 21.99 -5.27 -18.59
N GLY A 189 23.10 -5.82 -18.09
CA GLY A 189 23.20 -6.39 -16.75
C GLY A 189 22.90 -7.89 -16.68
N PRO A 190 22.98 -8.49 -15.49
CA PRO A 190 23.09 -7.85 -14.17
C PRO A 190 24.42 -7.13 -13.95
N GLU A 191 24.37 -5.89 -13.46
CA GLU A 191 25.54 -5.07 -13.09
C GLU A 191 25.53 -4.76 -11.60
N ALA A 192 26.66 -4.98 -10.92
CA ALA A 192 26.85 -4.47 -9.56
C ALA A 192 26.95 -2.93 -9.61
N VAL A 193 26.09 -2.26 -8.84
CA VAL A 193 26.05 -0.80 -8.75
C VAL A 193 26.23 -0.34 -7.30
N CYS A 194 26.61 0.92 -7.11
CA CYS A 194 26.80 1.52 -5.78
C CYS A 194 27.72 0.67 -4.89
N ASN A 195 28.90 0.32 -5.39
CA ASN A 195 29.90 -0.48 -4.69
C ASN A 195 29.37 -1.86 -4.24
N GLY A 196 28.55 -2.51 -5.07
CA GLY A 196 28.00 -3.84 -4.81
C GLY A 196 26.79 -3.88 -3.88
N GLN A 197 26.25 -2.73 -3.48
CA GLN A 197 25.07 -2.67 -2.60
C GLN A 197 23.76 -3.03 -3.32
N ALA A 198 23.76 -3.01 -4.66
CA ALA A 198 22.64 -3.44 -5.48
C ALA A 198 23.11 -4.05 -6.81
N VAL A 199 22.24 -4.86 -7.40
CA VAL A 199 22.38 -5.36 -8.77
C VAL A 199 21.31 -4.71 -9.63
N GLU A 200 21.71 -4.12 -10.76
CA GLU A 200 20.79 -3.45 -11.69
C GLU A 200 20.71 -4.20 -13.02
N LEU A 201 19.49 -4.30 -13.56
CA LEU A 201 19.21 -4.75 -14.90
C LEU A 201 18.54 -3.60 -15.67
N LYS A 202 18.96 -3.40 -16.92
CA LYS A 202 18.25 -2.58 -17.89
C LYS A 202 17.53 -3.51 -18.86
N LEU A 203 16.22 -3.35 -18.97
CA LEU A 203 15.35 -4.14 -19.83
C LEU A 203 15.22 -3.45 -21.19
N HIS A 204 15.02 -4.22 -22.27
CA HIS A 204 14.50 -3.65 -23.50
C HIS A 204 13.04 -3.22 -23.31
N GLY A 205 12.64 -2.15 -23.99
CA GLY A 205 11.29 -1.57 -23.84
C GLY A 205 11.20 -0.60 -22.68
N ASN A 206 9.98 -0.36 -22.20
CA ASN A 206 9.64 0.50 -21.08
C ASN A 206 8.59 -0.17 -20.16
N PRO A 207 8.90 -1.30 -19.50
CA PRO A 207 7.94 -2.10 -18.71
C PRO A 207 7.10 -1.29 -17.72
N TRP A 208 7.66 -0.21 -17.17
CA TRP A 208 7.02 0.59 -16.13
C TRP A 208 6.24 1.80 -16.68
N LEU A 209 6.26 2.01 -17.99
CA LEU A 209 5.45 2.97 -18.74
C LEU A 209 4.66 2.28 -19.86
N ALA A 210 4.71 0.95 -19.91
CA ALA A 210 4.25 0.14 -21.02
C ALA A 210 2.74 0.21 -21.21
N SER A 211 2.31 -0.31 -22.36
CA SER A 211 0.90 -0.52 -22.65
C SER A 211 0.71 -1.83 -23.38
N GLU A 212 -0.54 -2.30 -23.46
CA GLU A 212 -0.89 -3.48 -24.24
C GLU A 212 -0.13 -4.72 -23.74
N GLN A 213 0.53 -5.47 -24.64
CA GLN A 213 1.23 -6.71 -24.32
C GLN A 213 2.35 -6.48 -23.31
N GLU A 214 3.19 -5.48 -23.55
CA GLU A 214 4.34 -5.20 -22.69
C GLU A 214 3.91 -4.88 -21.24
N ALA A 215 2.75 -4.26 -21.05
CA ALA A 215 2.18 -4.00 -19.73
C ALA A 215 1.63 -5.26 -19.04
N VAL A 216 1.17 -6.26 -19.81
CA VAL A 216 0.77 -7.58 -19.30
C VAL A 216 2.01 -8.37 -18.90
N ASP A 217 3.00 -8.44 -19.81
CA ASP A 217 4.26 -9.14 -19.60
C ASP A 217 5.01 -8.59 -18.37
N ALA A 218 4.99 -7.27 -18.14
CA ALA A 218 5.63 -6.66 -16.97
C ALA A 218 4.99 -7.12 -15.65
N ARG A 219 3.66 -7.24 -15.61
CA ARG A 219 2.93 -7.70 -14.42
C ARG A 219 3.09 -9.20 -14.21
N GLN A 220 3.12 -9.99 -15.29
CA GLN A 220 3.42 -11.42 -15.22
C GLN A 220 4.85 -11.67 -14.74
N MET A 221 5.84 -10.93 -15.24
CA MET A 221 7.22 -10.98 -14.75
C MET A 221 7.31 -10.66 -13.25
N LEU A 222 6.61 -9.63 -12.76
CA LEU A 222 6.60 -9.34 -11.32
C LEU A 222 5.97 -10.46 -10.50
N LEU A 223 4.84 -11.03 -10.94
CA LEU A 223 4.24 -12.19 -10.30
C LEU A 223 5.22 -13.38 -10.27
N ALA A 224 5.92 -13.64 -11.38
CA ALA A 224 6.89 -14.71 -11.49
C ALA A 224 8.09 -14.51 -10.55
N ILE A 225 8.58 -13.27 -10.38
CA ILE A 225 9.60 -12.94 -9.39
C ILE A 225 9.08 -13.18 -7.98
N VAL A 226 7.87 -12.75 -7.64
CA VAL A 226 7.29 -12.96 -6.30
C VAL A 226 7.13 -14.46 -6.00
N ARG A 227 6.66 -15.25 -6.98
CA ARG A 227 6.58 -16.72 -6.87
C ARG A 227 7.96 -17.34 -6.68
N GLU A 228 8.97 -16.88 -7.41
CA GLU A 228 10.34 -17.36 -7.25
C GLU A 228 10.88 -17.03 -5.85
N MET A 229 10.64 -15.82 -5.34
CA MET A 229 10.98 -15.47 -3.96
C MET A 229 10.26 -16.39 -2.96
N HIS A 230 8.96 -16.62 -3.17
CA HIS A 230 8.14 -17.48 -2.30
C HIS A 230 8.67 -18.91 -2.24
N ARG A 231 9.07 -19.50 -3.39
CA ARG A 231 9.67 -20.85 -3.49
C ARG A 231 10.92 -21.07 -2.61
N TRP A 232 11.59 -19.99 -2.22
CA TRP A 232 12.77 -20.03 -1.35
C TRP A 232 12.45 -19.62 0.10
N GLY A 233 11.16 -19.49 0.43
CA GLY A 233 10.65 -19.08 1.74
C GLY A 233 10.68 -17.57 1.97
N CYS A 234 11.00 -16.77 0.96
CA CYS A 234 10.95 -15.32 1.07
C CYS A 234 9.52 -14.83 0.83
N ARG A 235 9.00 -13.99 1.74
CA ARG A 235 7.63 -13.46 1.63
C ARG A 235 7.65 -11.97 1.32
N LEU A 236 6.78 -11.53 0.42
CA LEU A 236 6.54 -10.10 0.21
C LEU A 236 6.00 -9.52 1.53
N TYR A 237 6.65 -8.47 2.02
CA TYR A 237 6.42 -7.91 3.36
C TYR A 237 5.80 -6.52 3.33
N LEU A 238 6.16 -5.72 2.33
CA LEU A 238 5.64 -4.37 2.14
C LEU A 238 5.85 -3.93 0.70
N SER A 239 4.89 -3.25 0.12
CA SER A 239 5.04 -2.47 -1.12
C SER A 239 4.97 -0.99 -0.80
N SER A 240 5.88 -0.15 -1.31
CA SER A 240 5.82 1.29 -1.02
C SER A 240 6.55 2.17 -2.02
N SER A 241 5.95 3.34 -2.30
CA SER A 241 6.63 4.47 -2.92
C SER A 241 7.62 5.12 -1.96
N LEU A 242 8.87 5.24 -2.40
CA LEU A 242 9.94 5.96 -1.69
C LEU A 242 10.58 7.09 -2.52
N LYS A 243 10.18 7.29 -3.77
CA LYS A 243 10.76 8.35 -4.63
C LYS A 243 9.91 8.71 -5.84
N ASP A 244 9.17 7.74 -6.37
CA ASP A 244 8.50 7.83 -7.67
C ASP A 244 7.10 7.21 -7.58
N THR A 245 6.34 7.21 -8.67
CA THR A 245 4.98 6.65 -8.71
C THR A 245 4.92 5.13 -8.73
N THR A 246 6.07 4.45 -8.79
CA THR A 246 6.11 2.98 -8.67
C THR A 246 6.63 2.56 -7.33
N ASP A 247 6.06 1.47 -6.83
CA ASP A 247 6.47 0.88 -5.58
C ASP A 247 7.83 0.19 -5.64
N SER A 248 8.48 0.19 -4.49
CA SER A 248 9.56 -0.74 -4.16
C SER A 248 8.98 -1.88 -3.32
N LEU A 249 9.26 -3.13 -3.72
CA LEU A 249 8.78 -4.34 -3.06
C LEU A 249 9.83 -4.84 -2.06
N PHE A 250 9.49 -4.88 -0.78
CA PHE A 250 10.33 -5.36 0.30
C PHE A 250 9.99 -6.80 0.64
N PHE A 251 10.98 -7.69 0.68
CA PHE A 251 10.81 -9.09 0.99
C PHE A 251 11.47 -9.44 2.32
N LEU A 252 10.78 -10.21 3.15
CA LEU A 252 11.38 -10.89 4.29
C LEU A 252 12.00 -12.20 3.83
N CYS A 253 13.29 -12.35 4.08
CA CYS A 253 14.08 -13.50 3.69
C CYS A 253 14.56 -14.23 4.95
N PRO A 254 14.16 -15.50 5.16
CA PRO A 254 14.57 -16.24 6.34
C PRO A 254 16.09 -16.42 6.37
N ARG A 255 16.68 -16.51 7.57
CA ARG A 255 18.14 -16.71 7.73
C ARG A 255 18.64 -17.94 6.97
N ARG A 256 17.83 -19.00 6.95
CA ARG A 256 18.07 -20.20 6.17
C ARG A 256 16.97 -20.28 5.11
N LEU A 257 17.37 -20.12 3.85
CA LEU A 257 16.47 -20.33 2.73
C LEU A 257 16.02 -21.79 2.73
N LYS A 258 14.73 -22.00 2.50
CA LYS A 258 14.16 -23.35 2.43
C LYS A 258 14.19 -23.79 0.97
N PRO A 259 14.75 -24.97 0.64
CA PRO A 259 14.76 -25.45 -0.74
C PRO A 259 13.32 -25.70 -1.26
N PRO A 260 13.06 -25.52 -2.57
CA PRO A 260 11.70 -25.59 -3.12
C PRO A 260 10.95 -26.90 -2.87
N VAL A 261 11.67 -28.02 -2.73
CA VAL A 261 11.10 -29.36 -2.52
C VAL A 261 10.31 -29.43 -1.20
N GLU A 262 10.65 -28.61 -0.21
CA GLU A 262 9.92 -28.55 1.07
C GLU A 262 8.62 -27.71 1.00
N GLN A 263 8.33 -27.02 -0.11
CA GLN A 263 7.26 -26.01 -0.22
C GLN A 263 6.19 -26.32 -1.27
N LEU A 264 6.05 -27.57 -1.67
CA LEU A 264 5.30 -28.05 -2.84
C LEU A 264 3.76 -27.84 -2.85
N LEU A 265 3.19 -26.94 -2.04
CA LEU A 265 1.75 -26.60 -2.07
C LEU A 265 1.45 -25.09 -2.01
N ALA A 266 2.45 -24.20 -1.91
CA ALA A 266 2.24 -22.81 -1.48
C ALA A 266 2.62 -21.71 -2.50
N THR A 267 2.62 -21.98 -3.81
CA THR A 267 2.97 -20.95 -4.83
C THR A 267 1.80 -20.50 -5.70
N GLU A 268 0.58 -20.90 -5.35
CA GLU A 268 -0.64 -20.49 -6.02
C GLU A 268 -0.92 -19.02 -5.72
N MET A 269 -0.59 -18.17 -6.69
CA MET A 269 -0.78 -16.73 -6.63
C MET A 269 -1.35 -16.23 -7.95
N PHE A 270 -2.14 -15.17 -7.94
CA PHE A 270 -2.56 -14.50 -9.17
C PHE A 270 -2.54 -12.99 -9.00
N VAL A 271 -2.62 -12.25 -10.09
CA VAL A 271 -2.73 -10.79 -10.10
C VAL A 271 -4.07 -10.40 -10.69
N LEU A 272 -4.82 -9.57 -9.97
CA LEU A 272 -5.93 -8.80 -10.51
C LEU A 272 -5.48 -7.35 -10.72
N SER A 273 -5.47 -6.89 -11.96
CA SER A 273 -5.05 -5.54 -12.32
C SER A 273 -6.23 -4.67 -12.72
N LEU A 274 -6.26 -3.45 -12.18
CA LEU A 274 -7.17 -2.37 -12.55
C LEU A 274 -6.48 -1.53 -13.64
N ASN A 275 -6.90 -1.68 -14.90
CA ASN A 275 -6.19 -1.09 -16.04
C ASN A 275 -7.01 -0.04 -16.75
N ARG A 276 -6.32 0.99 -17.26
CA ARG A 276 -6.96 2.12 -17.95
C ARG A 276 -8.13 2.64 -17.10
N ARG A 277 -9.25 2.99 -17.73
CA ARG A 277 -10.41 3.56 -17.01
C ARG A 277 -11.44 2.51 -16.60
N ASP A 278 -11.40 1.32 -17.20
CA ASP A 278 -12.56 0.43 -17.29
C ASP A 278 -12.22 -1.04 -17.61
N ARG A 279 -10.98 -1.50 -17.37
CA ARG A 279 -10.58 -2.90 -17.56
C ARG A 279 -10.18 -3.58 -16.26
N LEU A 280 -10.68 -4.79 -16.03
CA LEU A 280 -10.12 -5.74 -15.06
C LEU A 280 -9.34 -6.80 -15.82
N ARG A 281 -8.15 -7.16 -15.35
CA ARG A 281 -7.36 -8.24 -15.94
C ARG A 281 -6.92 -9.22 -14.87
N LEU A 282 -7.27 -10.49 -15.06
CA LEU A 282 -6.74 -11.60 -14.29
C LEU A 282 -5.51 -12.17 -15.01
N MET A 283 -4.41 -12.33 -14.27
CA MET A 283 -3.13 -12.85 -14.76
C MET A 283 -2.56 -13.86 -13.77
N GLY A 284 -1.77 -14.81 -14.26
CA GLY A 284 -1.09 -15.79 -13.42
C GLY A 284 -1.83 -17.09 -13.23
N THR A 285 -3.03 -17.23 -13.80
CA THR A 285 -3.71 -18.51 -13.96
C THR A 285 -3.15 -19.18 -15.22
N SER A 286 -2.29 -20.17 -15.06
CA SER A 286 -1.65 -20.88 -16.17
C SER A 286 -2.64 -21.86 -16.82
N GLU A 287 -2.64 -21.98 -18.14
CA GLU A 287 -3.41 -22.99 -18.90
C GLU A 287 -2.65 -24.32 -19.03
N GLN A 288 -1.60 -24.55 -18.23
CA GLN A 288 -0.68 -25.69 -18.41
C GLN A 288 -1.19 -26.97 -17.73
N SER A 289 -2.32 -26.93 -16.99
CA SER A 289 -2.94 -28.12 -16.39
C SER A 289 -4.46 -28.00 -16.21
N GLU A 290 -5.17 -29.12 -16.33
CA GLU A 290 -6.64 -29.20 -16.17
C GLU A 290 -7.16 -28.72 -14.80
N VAL A 291 -6.31 -28.75 -13.76
CA VAL A 291 -6.64 -28.29 -12.41
C VAL A 291 -6.55 -26.76 -12.33
N GLU A 292 -5.53 -26.16 -12.94
CA GLU A 292 -5.35 -24.70 -13.00
C GLU A 292 -6.44 -24.02 -13.84
N ASP A 293 -6.93 -24.69 -14.89
CA ASP A 293 -8.06 -24.21 -15.71
C ASP A 293 -9.36 -24.10 -14.92
N LYS A 294 -9.61 -25.02 -13.97
CA LYS A 294 -10.81 -24.98 -13.11
C LYS A 294 -10.78 -23.79 -12.15
N ASP A 295 -9.64 -23.55 -11.53
CA ASP A 295 -9.47 -22.40 -10.62
C ASP A 295 -9.54 -21.07 -11.38
N CYS A 296 -8.95 -21.00 -12.58
CA CYS A 296 -9.06 -19.83 -13.47
C CYS A 296 -10.53 -19.51 -13.79
N ASN A 297 -11.29 -20.51 -14.22
CA ASN A 297 -12.70 -20.33 -14.58
C ASN A 297 -13.54 -19.95 -13.36
N GLN A 298 -13.33 -20.59 -12.21
CA GLN A 298 -14.01 -20.22 -10.96
C GLN A 298 -13.71 -18.76 -10.57
N LEU A 299 -12.45 -18.32 -10.63
CA LEU A 299 -12.06 -16.95 -10.35
C LEU A 299 -12.75 -15.96 -11.30
N MET A 300 -12.75 -16.28 -12.60
CA MET A 300 -13.39 -15.45 -13.61
C MET A 300 -14.91 -15.36 -13.42
N ASP A 301 -15.57 -16.46 -13.04
CA ASP A 301 -16.99 -16.48 -12.74
C ASP A 301 -17.32 -15.59 -11.54
N VAL A 302 -16.56 -15.71 -10.44
CA VAL A 302 -16.72 -14.84 -9.26
C VAL A 302 -16.51 -13.36 -9.61
N ILE A 303 -15.46 -13.03 -10.37
CA ILE A 303 -15.18 -11.66 -10.78
C ILE A 303 -16.32 -11.12 -11.66
N ARG A 304 -16.79 -11.91 -12.63
CA ARG A 304 -17.88 -11.54 -13.54
C ARG A 304 -19.18 -11.31 -12.80
N GLU A 305 -19.56 -12.20 -11.90
CA GLU A 305 -20.75 -12.05 -11.05
C GLU A 305 -20.67 -10.80 -10.18
N CYS A 306 -19.51 -10.52 -9.57
CA CYS A 306 -19.32 -9.29 -8.81
C CYS A 306 -19.52 -8.04 -9.66
N VAL A 307 -18.98 -8.01 -10.89
CA VAL A 307 -19.17 -6.89 -11.81
C VAL A 307 -20.64 -6.71 -12.17
N LEU A 308 -21.34 -7.78 -12.55
CA LEU A 308 -22.74 -7.71 -12.96
C LEU A 308 -23.67 -7.25 -11.82
N ASN A 309 -23.37 -7.64 -10.58
CA ASN A 309 -24.21 -7.33 -9.43
C ASN A 309 -23.93 -5.96 -8.80
N TYR A 310 -22.67 -5.49 -8.84
CA TYR A 310 -22.25 -4.35 -8.02
C TYR A 310 -21.66 -3.17 -8.80
N TRP A 311 -21.52 -3.30 -10.13
CA TRP A 311 -21.24 -2.18 -11.00
C TRP A 311 -22.48 -1.82 -11.82
N PRO A 312 -23.18 -0.69 -11.52
CA PRO A 312 -24.49 -0.39 -12.11
C PRO A 312 -24.52 -0.31 -13.64
N LYS A 313 -23.39 0.01 -14.27
CA LYS A 313 -23.29 0.11 -15.73
C LYS A 313 -23.01 -1.24 -16.41
N GLY A 314 -22.67 -2.26 -15.62
CA GLY A 314 -22.48 -3.64 -16.08
C GLY A 314 -21.22 -3.88 -16.91
N LEU A 315 -21.17 -5.08 -17.48
CA LEU A 315 -20.09 -5.58 -18.32
C LEU A 315 -20.37 -5.30 -19.80
N ARG A 316 -19.35 -4.88 -20.55
CA ARG A 316 -19.42 -4.71 -22.00
C ARG A 316 -18.95 -5.94 -22.75
N GLN A 317 -17.78 -6.47 -22.38
CA GLN A 317 -17.14 -7.56 -23.09
C GLN A 317 -16.18 -8.33 -22.18
N GLU A 318 -15.97 -9.60 -22.47
CA GLU A 318 -14.85 -10.40 -21.97
C GLU A 318 -14.01 -10.90 -23.14
N ARG A 319 -12.68 -10.97 -22.97
CA ARG A 319 -11.75 -11.48 -23.98
C ARG A 319 -10.45 -11.98 -23.36
N ASP A 320 -9.71 -12.76 -24.12
CA ASP A 320 -8.27 -12.89 -23.89
C ASP A 320 -7.56 -11.60 -24.35
N TRP A 321 -6.59 -11.15 -23.56
CA TRP A 321 -5.78 -9.98 -23.84
C TRP A 321 -4.31 -10.28 -23.53
N TYR A 322 -3.61 -10.87 -24.51
CA TYR A 322 -2.22 -11.29 -24.39
C TYR A 322 -2.01 -12.30 -23.24
N GLY A 323 -2.89 -13.31 -23.14
CA GLY A 323 -2.86 -14.31 -22.06
C GLY A 323 -3.38 -13.81 -20.71
N ALA A 324 -3.89 -12.57 -20.63
CA ALA A 324 -4.66 -12.10 -19.49
C ALA A 324 -6.15 -12.19 -19.80
N ARG A 325 -6.93 -12.74 -18.88
CA ARG A 325 -8.39 -12.74 -18.99
C ARG A 325 -8.91 -11.35 -18.63
N GLU A 326 -9.45 -10.64 -19.62
CA GLU A 326 -9.88 -9.24 -19.48
C GLU A 326 -11.40 -9.10 -19.46
N LEU A 327 -11.93 -8.42 -18.44
CA LEU A 327 -13.28 -7.88 -18.43
C LEU A 327 -13.25 -6.39 -18.77
N HIS A 328 -14.00 -6.01 -19.79
CA HIS A 328 -14.26 -4.62 -20.15
C HIS A 328 -15.59 -4.17 -19.54
N LEU A 329 -15.51 -3.30 -18.53
CA LEU A 329 -16.67 -2.72 -17.86
C LEU A 329 -17.23 -1.54 -18.65
N THR A 330 -18.54 -1.34 -18.62
CA THR A 330 -19.16 -0.14 -19.21
C THR A 330 -18.90 1.08 -18.33
N GLY A 331 -18.44 2.19 -18.91
CA GLY A 331 -18.18 3.44 -18.17
C GLY A 331 -16.70 3.62 -17.85
N SER A 332 -16.37 4.15 -16.67
CA SER A 332 -14.99 4.42 -16.25
C SER A 332 -14.79 4.20 -14.75
N PRO A 333 -15.02 2.99 -14.22
CA PRO A 333 -14.97 2.70 -12.79
C PRO A 333 -13.63 3.05 -12.12
N TRP A 334 -12.52 2.99 -12.85
CA TRP A 334 -11.17 3.25 -12.33
C TRP A 334 -10.73 4.71 -12.50
N TRP A 335 -11.57 5.52 -13.15
CA TRP A 335 -11.34 6.94 -13.42
C TRP A 335 -12.64 7.72 -13.24
N THR A 336 -13.08 7.85 -11.99
CA THR A 336 -14.37 8.47 -11.71
C THR A 336 -14.36 9.30 -10.43
N GLU A 337 -15.45 10.03 -10.22
CA GLU A 337 -15.75 10.82 -9.04
C GLU A 337 -17.23 10.62 -8.68
N GLY A 338 -17.67 11.25 -7.59
CA GLY A 338 -19.07 11.23 -7.21
C GLY A 338 -19.60 9.83 -6.86
N SER A 339 -20.84 9.51 -7.26
CA SER A 339 -21.48 8.23 -6.93
C SER A 339 -20.80 7.02 -7.55
N ASP A 340 -20.30 7.12 -8.78
CA ASP A 340 -19.57 6.03 -9.43
C ASP A 340 -18.30 5.65 -8.63
N SER A 341 -17.61 6.63 -8.02
CA SER A 341 -16.44 6.36 -7.16
C SER A 341 -16.75 5.52 -5.92
N VAL A 342 -18.01 5.58 -5.45
CA VAL A 342 -18.53 4.76 -4.36
C VAL A 342 -18.81 3.34 -4.86
N HIS A 343 -19.48 3.20 -6.02
CA HIS A 343 -19.76 1.89 -6.61
C HIS A 343 -18.47 1.14 -6.99
N SER A 344 -17.43 1.81 -7.50
CA SER A 344 -16.14 1.18 -7.78
C SER A 344 -15.49 0.58 -6.53
N ARG A 345 -15.51 1.33 -5.42
CA ARG A 345 -14.97 0.85 -4.15
C ARG A 345 -15.82 -0.25 -3.52
N LEU A 346 -17.16 -0.16 -3.66
CA LEU A 346 -18.07 -1.24 -3.29
C LEU A 346 -17.80 -2.53 -4.08
N LEU A 347 -17.61 -2.42 -5.40
CA LEU A 347 -17.24 -3.54 -6.26
C LEU A 347 -15.96 -4.22 -5.76
N ILE A 348 -14.90 -3.47 -5.47
CA ILE A 348 -13.67 -4.03 -4.90
C ILE A 348 -13.93 -4.66 -3.52
N THR A 349 -14.67 -3.99 -2.64
CA THR A 349 -15.01 -4.53 -1.30
C THR A 349 -15.67 -5.90 -1.40
N LEU A 350 -16.68 -6.04 -2.26
CA LEU A 350 -17.43 -7.27 -2.40
C LEU A 350 -16.66 -8.33 -3.18
N LEU A 351 -15.81 -7.93 -4.13
CA LEU A 351 -14.90 -8.83 -4.80
C LEU A 351 -13.89 -9.45 -3.82
N LEU A 352 -13.26 -8.64 -2.96
CA LEU A 352 -12.36 -9.12 -1.90
C LEU A 352 -13.08 -10.10 -0.97
N GLN A 353 -14.33 -9.79 -0.59
CA GLN A 353 -15.15 -10.68 0.23
C GLN A 353 -15.44 -12.01 -0.45
N ARG A 354 -15.85 -12.02 -1.73
CA ARG A 354 -16.14 -13.26 -2.46
C ARG A 354 -14.90 -14.10 -2.70
N LEU A 355 -13.78 -13.48 -3.07
CA LEU A 355 -12.50 -14.18 -3.23
C LEU A 355 -12.04 -14.79 -1.90
N ARG A 356 -12.22 -14.09 -0.78
CA ARG A 356 -11.94 -14.65 0.55
C ARG A 356 -12.78 -15.88 0.88
N GLN A 357 -14.06 -15.87 0.50
CA GLN A 357 -14.99 -16.99 0.68
C GLN A 357 -14.55 -18.24 -0.08
N ILE A 358 -13.96 -18.10 -1.26
CA ILE A 358 -13.47 -19.23 -2.07
C ILE A 358 -11.98 -19.54 -1.85
N GLY A 359 -11.36 -18.97 -0.82
CA GLY A 359 -9.99 -19.33 -0.41
C GLY A 359 -8.88 -18.55 -1.10
N TRP A 360 -9.10 -17.28 -1.39
CA TRP A 360 -8.08 -16.37 -1.91
C TRP A 360 -7.97 -15.14 -1.01
N ARG A 361 -6.76 -14.77 -0.62
CA ARG A 361 -6.51 -13.56 0.16
C ARG A 361 -5.56 -12.62 -0.57
N VAL A 362 -5.73 -11.33 -0.36
CA VAL A 362 -4.76 -10.34 -0.83
C VAL A 362 -3.49 -10.49 -0.01
N VAL A 363 -2.35 -10.54 -0.70
CA VAL A 363 -1.01 -10.48 -0.11
C VAL A 363 -0.58 -9.04 0.03
N GLU A 364 -0.62 -8.31 -1.09
CA GLU A 364 -0.21 -6.92 -1.19
C GLU A 364 -0.88 -6.25 -2.37
N THR A 365 -0.84 -4.93 -2.36
CA THR A 365 -1.23 -4.08 -3.48
C THR A 365 -0.02 -3.28 -3.95
N VAL A 366 0.19 -3.22 -5.27
CA VAL A 366 1.44 -2.70 -5.83
C VAL A 366 1.16 -1.72 -6.96
N ASP A 367 1.79 -0.55 -6.90
CA ASP A 367 1.81 0.40 -8.00
C ASP A 367 2.99 0.11 -8.94
N VAL A 368 2.69 -0.53 -10.08
CA VAL A 368 3.70 -1.01 -11.03
C VAL A 368 3.97 -0.01 -12.16
N CYS A 369 2.95 0.78 -12.53
CA CYS A 369 2.95 1.58 -13.75
C CYS A 369 2.97 3.06 -13.42
N ARG A 370 3.82 3.83 -14.11
CA ARG A 370 3.92 5.28 -13.94
C ARG A 370 2.79 6.04 -14.64
N ARG A 371 1.96 5.36 -15.44
CA ARG A 371 0.82 5.98 -16.11
C ARG A 371 -0.31 6.16 -15.10
N LEU A 372 -0.79 7.39 -14.97
CA LEU A 372 -1.90 7.75 -14.07
C LEU A 372 -3.20 6.98 -14.35
N SER A 373 -3.36 6.51 -15.60
CA SER A 373 -4.52 5.72 -16.01
C SER A 373 -4.49 4.28 -15.52
N ASP A 374 -3.33 3.77 -15.09
CA ASP A 374 -3.29 2.47 -14.42
C ASP A 374 -3.41 2.69 -12.91
N LYS A 375 -3.97 1.70 -12.24
CA LYS A 375 -4.24 1.69 -10.80
C LYS A 375 -3.44 0.57 -10.16
N SER A 376 -3.54 0.43 -8.84
CA SER A 376 -2.84 -0.62 -8.11
C SER A 376 -3.21 -2.00 -8.65
N ILE A 377 -2.23 -2.90 -8.73
CA ILE A 377 -2.50 -4.32 -8.90
C ILE A 377 -2.74 -4.95 -7.53
N LEU A 378 -3.62 -5.94 -7.47
CA LEU A 378 -3.88 -6.74 -6.27
C LEU A 378 -3.25 -8.12 -6.48
N LEU A 379 -2.25 -8.45 -5.67
CA LEU A 379 -1.64 -9.77 -5.64
C LEU A 379 -2.43 -10.65 -4.66
N PHE A 380 -2.89 -11.80 -5.14
CA PHE A 380 -3.59 -12.79 -4.33
C PHE A 380 -2.75 -14.05 -4.15
N GLU A 381 -2.98 -14.73 -3.04
CA GLU A 381 -2.48 -16.08 -2.80
C GLU A 381 -3.59 -16.99 -2.27
N ARG A 382 -3.42 -18.30 -2.47
CA ARG A 382 -4.31 -19.31 -1.91
C ARG A 382 -4.30 -19.24 -0.39
N SER A 383 -5.47 -19.35 0.21
CA SER A 383 -5.64 -19.37 1.66
C SER A 383 -6.85 -20.19 2.07
N PRO A 384 -6.95 -20.65 3.34
CA PRO A 384 -8.14 -21.36 3.80
C PRO A 384 -9.41 -20.53 3.60
N PRO A 385 -10.45 -21.04 2.90
CA PRO A 385 -11.73 -20.35 2.70
C PRO A 385 -12.29 -19.75 3.99
N ARG A 386 -12.80 -18.51 3.91
CA ARG A 386 -13.37 -17.83 5.07
C ARG A 386 -14.46 -16.85 4.66
N SER A 387 -15.62 -16.94 5.28
CA SER A 387 -16.69 -15.96 5.10
C SER A 387 -16.57 -14.87 6.18
N THR A 388 -16.13 -13.68 5.78
CA THR A 388 -16.06 -12.49 6.64
C THR A 388 -16.62 -11.30 5.89
N LEU A 389 -17.35 -10.44 6.59
CA LEU A 389 -17.76 -9.15 6.03
C LEU A 389 -16.52 -8.31 5.71
N HIS A 390 -16.59 -7.54 4.63
CA HIS A 390 -15.56 -6.56 4.29
C HIS A 390 -16.18 -5.17 4.20
N CYS A 391 -15.44 -4.14 4.61
CA CYS A 391 -15.84 -2.75 4.42
C CYS A 391 -14.67 -1.93 3.89
N CYS A 392 -14.98 -0.75 3.35
CA CYS A 392 -13.98 0.20 2.85
C CYS A 392 -14.12 1.54 3.57
N ILE A 393 -13.00 2.07 4.07
CA ILE A 393 -12.86 3.45 4.48
C ILE A 393 -12.11 4.18 3.36
N SER A 394 -12.82 5.03 2.62
CA SER A 394 -12.26 5.72 1.47
C SER A 394 -11.96 7.18 1.76
N LEU A 395 -10.77 7.62 1.35
CA LEU A 395 -10.27 8.98 1.51
C LEU A 395 -10.39 9.69 0.16
N ASN A 396 -11.28 10.69 0.08
CA ASN A 396 -11.65 11.30 -1.21
C ASN A 396 -11.44 12.81 -1.20
N GLY A 397 -11.11 13.36 -2.37
CA GLY A 397 -10.80 14.77 -2.52
C GLY A 397 -9.69 15.19 -1.56
N THR A 398 -9.85 16.36 -0.93
CA THR A 398 -8.88 16.87 0.05
C THR A 398 -9.24 16.56 1.51
N SER A 399 -10.50 16.18 1.80
CA SER A 399 -11.02 16.19 3.18
C SER A 399 -12.20 15.26 3.48
N LEU A 400 -12.55 14.35 2.56
CA LEU A 400 -13.70 13.46 2.76
C LEU A 400 -13.27 12.08 3.24
N LEU A 401 -14.06 11.51 4.15
CA LEU A 401 -14.07 10.10 4.50
C LEU A 401 -15.42 9.50 4.11
N ARG A 402 -15.42 8.29 3.55
CA ARG A 402 -16.64 7.51 3.29
C ARG A 402 -16.50 6.11 3.86
N PHE A 403 -17.59 5.60 4.43
CA PHE A 403 -17.66 4.26 5.03
C PHE A 403 -18.57 3.38 4.16
N ILE A 404 -17.96 2.63 3.25
CA ILE A 404 -18.66 1.87 2.22
C ILE A 404 -18.76 0.41 2.66
N ASN A 405 -19.98 -0.15 2.63
CA ASN A 405 -20.30 -1.48 3.16
C ASN A 405 -19.89 -1.67 4.64
N ALA A 406 -19.80 -0.58 5.40
CA ALA A 406 -19.49 -0.61 6.82
C ALA A 406 -20.79 -0.81 7.62
N PRO A 407 -20.83 -1.79 8.54
CA PRO A 407 -21.89 -1.91 9.52
C PRO A 407 -22.06 -0.65 10.40
N GLU A 408 -23.25 -0.45 10.95
CA GLU A 408 -23.60 0.78 11.69
C GLU A 408 -22.74 0.98 12.96
N ASP A 409 -22.38 -0.11 13.65
CA ASP A 409 -21.47 -0.09 14.80
C ASP A 409 -20.06 0.39 14.41
N VAL A 410 -19.55 -0.05 13.26
CA VAL A 410 -18.29 0.45 12.68
C VAL A 410 -18.41 1.94 12.37
N VAL A 411 -19.48 2.38 11.71
CA VAL A 411 -19.70 3.80 11.39
C VAL A 411 -19.76 4.65 12.66
N SER A 412 -20.52 4.22 13.66
CA SER A 412 -20.67 4.88 14.96
C SER A 412 -19.30 5.03 15.66
N ALA A 413 -18.54 3.95 15.77
CA ALA A 413 -17.21 3.97 16.37
C ALA A 413 -16.26 4.91 15.63
N MET A 414 -16.27 4.89 14.28
CA MET A 414 -15.39 5.76 13.49
C MET A 414 -15.75 7.25 13.63
N ARG A 415 -17.03 7.59 13.85
CA ARG A 415 -17.43 8.98 14.17
C ARG A 415 -16.79 9.47 15.47
N HIS A 416 -16.72 8.62 16.50
CA HIS A 416 -16.05 8.93 17.75
C HIS A 416 -14.54 9.09 17.54
N VAL A 417 -13.91 8.14 16.83
CA VAL A 417 -12.48 8.22 16.49
C VAL A 417 -12.12 9.53 15.79
N VAL A 418 -12.92 9.95 14.80
CA VAL A 418 -12.70 11.22 14.09
C VAL A 418 -12.85 12.40 15.03
N SER A 419 -13.87 12.41 15.89
CA SER A 419 -14.12 13.51 16.82
C SER A 419 -12.99 13.68 17.83
N ASP A 420 -12.42 12.57 18.30
CA ASP A 420 -11.41 12.57 19.36
C ASP A 420 -9.98 12.78 18.81
N ASN A 421 -9.70 12.33 17.58
CA ASN A 421 -8.34 12.27 17.02
C ASN A 421 -8.13 13.20 15.83
N TYR A 422 -9.11 14.03 15.46
CA TYR A 422 -8.93 15.03 14.41
C TYR A 422 -9.13 16.44 14.96
N ALA A 423 -8.03 17.12 15.30
CA ALA A 423 -8.06 18.40 16.03
C ALA A 423 -8.89 19.50 15.35
N ARG A 424 -9.00 19.47 14.01
CA ARG A 424 -9.79 20.46 13.27
C ARG A 424 -11.29 20.14 13.27
N GLY A 425 -11.66 18.91 13.62
CA GLY A 425 -13.03 18.44 13.75
C GLY A 425 -13.79 18.23 12.43
N ILE A 426 -15.05 17.83 12.57
CA ILE A 426 -15.96 17.56 11.46
C ILE A 426 -16.59 18.88 10.97
N LYS A 427 -16.63 19.07 9.65
CA LYS A 427 -17.33 20.16 8.98
C LYS A 427 -18.80 19.83 8.77
N SER A 428 -19.09 18.64 8.23
CA SER A 428 -20.46 18.16 8.01
C SER A 428 -20.48 16.65 7.80
N GLU A 429 -21.67 16.06 7.94
CA GLU A 429 -21.92 14.64 7.69
C GLU A 429 -23.18 14.48 6.85
N LYS A 430 -23.21 13.45 6.00
CA LYS A 430 -24.40 13.11 5.20
C LYS A 430 -24.34 11.67 4.71
N ILE A 431 -25.50 11.14 4.34
CA ILE A 431 -25.55 9.94 3.48
C ILE A 431 -25.28 10.38 2.03
N TYR A 432 -24.31 9.74 1.39
CA TYR A 432 -23.92 10.00 0.01
C TYR A 432 -23.84 8.68 -0.75
N ALA A 433 -24.62 8.56 -1.83
CA ALA A 433 -24.73 7.33 -2.61
C ALA A 433 -25.01 6.08 -1.74
N GLY A 434 -25.86 6.23 -0.72
CA GLY A 434 -26.25 5.15 0.18
C GLY A 434 -25.33 4.89 1.37
N TYR A 435 -24.21 5.62 1.50
CA TYR A 435 -23.21 5.37 2.55
C TYR A 435 -22.87 6.62 3.37
N HIS A 436 -22.39 6.42 4.61
CA HIS A 436 -22.02 7.52 5.48
C HIS A 436 -20.78 8.25 4.97
N GLN A 437 -20.86 9.58 4.88
CA GLN A 437 -19.76 10.45 4.49
C GLN A 437 -19.53 11.52 5.55
N ILE A 438 -18.27 11.64 5.98
CA ILE A 438 -17.78 12.70 6.86
C ILE A 438 -16.94 13.68 6.02
N HIS A 439 -17.21 14.97 6.16
CA HIS A 439 -16.39 16.05 5.63
C HIS A 439 -15.58 16.65 6.77
N LEU A 440 -14.27 16.55 6.70
CA LEU A 440 -13.34 17.09 7.70
C LEU A 440 -13.05 18.58 7.46
N ARG A 441 -12.81 19.35 8.53
CA ARG A 441 -12.32 20.74 8.38
C ARG A 441 -10.84 20.72 8.01
N GLY A 442 -10.48 21.41 6.93
CA GLY A 442 -9.10 21.43 6.44
C GLY A 442 -8.91 20.54 5.22
N GLN A 443 -7.66 20.17 4.94
CA GLN A 443 -7.27 19.37 3.79
C GLN A 443 -6.28 18.26 4.17
N PRO A 444 -6.68 17.29 5.02
CA PRO A 444 -5.78 16.26 5.55
C PRO A 444 -5.18 15.32 4.49
N TRP A 445 -5.78 15.25 3.30
CA TRP A 445 -5.31 14.42 2.20
C TRP A 445 -4.44 15.22 1.20
N SER A 446 -4.05 16.44 1.56
CA SER A 446 -3.29 17.38 0.72
C SER A 446 -2.09 17.96 1.46
N ALA A 447 -0.92 17.99 0.82
CA ALA A 447 0.30 18.55 1.39
C ALA A 447 0.41 20.06 1.21
N PHE A 448 -0.55 20.70 0.55
CA PHE A 448 -0.53 22.15 0.28
C PHE A 448 -0.96 23.00 1.48
N SER A 449 -1.54 22.40 2.53
CA SER A 449 -2.09 23.12 3.67
C SER A 449 -1.35 22.78 4.97
N GLY A 450 -0.23 23.47 5.22
CA GLY A 450 0.50 23.41 6.49
C GLY A 450 0.66 21.97 7.04
N ASN A 451 0.28 21.77 8.30
CA ASN A 451 0.40 20.49 8.99
C ASN A 451 -0.82 19.55 8.82
N ASP A 452 -1.82 19.88 8.00
CA ASP A 452 -3.06 19.10 7.88
C ASP A 452 -2.79 17.64 7.45
N HIS A 453 -1.82 17.44 6.58
CA HIS A 453 -1.40 16.12 6.11
C HIS A 453 -0.92 15.21 7.26
N MET A 454 -0.25 15.75 8.29
CA MET A 454 0.13 15.01 9.49
C MET A 454 -1.10 14.67 10.35
N HIS A 455 -2.07 15.60 10.47
CA HIS A 455 -3.35 15.31 11.15
C HIS A 455 -4.09 14.16 10.49
N GLY A 456 -4.07 14.10 9.15
CA GLY A 456 -4.64 12.97 8.40
C GLY A 456 -4.00 11.63 8.77
N ARG A 457 -2.67 11.58 8.88
CA ARG A 457 -1.93 10.36 9.23
C ARG A 457 -2.14 9.94 10.68
N HIS A 458 -2.19 10.90 11.60
CA HIS A 458 -2.56 10.64 12.99
C HIS A 458 -3.98 10.06 13.09
N LEU A 459 -4.94 10.64 12.36
CA LEU A 459 -6.31 10.12 12.30
C LEU A 459 -6.35 8.69 11.74
N MET A 460 -5.63 8.40 10.65
CA MET A 460 -5.61 7.05 10.07
C MET A 460 -4.93 6.03 10.99
N LEU A 461 -3.95 6.45 11.80
CA LEU A 461 -3.37 5.61 12.85
C LEU A 461 -4.41 5.27 13.94
N ALA A 462 -5.21 6.26 14.37
CA ALA A 462 -6.29 6.05 15.32
C ALA A 462 -7.40 5.15 14.76
N VAL A 463 -7.77 5.32 13.48
CA VAL A 463 -8.69 4.43 12.76
C VAL A 463 -8.16 2.99 12.74
N LEU A 464 -6.88 2.79 12.39
CA LEU A 464 -6.27 1.46 12.39
C LEU A 464 -6.33 0.80 13.78
N SER A 465 -5.99 1.56 14.82
CA SER A 465 -6.01 1.10 16.20
C SER A 465 -7.42 0.71 16.63
N ALA A 466 -8.41 1.58 16.43
CA ALA A 466 -9.80 1.34 16.85
C ALA A 466 -10.44 0.18 16.08
N MET A 467 -10.22 0.09 14.76
CA MET A 467 -10.70 -1.05 13.96
C MET A 467 -10.18 -2.37 14.52
N ARG A 468 -8.90 -2.44 14.89
CA ARG A 468 -8.28 -3.67 15.40
C ARG A 468 -8.61 -3.97 16.86
N GLN A 469 -8.48 -2.99 17.75
CA GLN A 469 -8.52 -3.18 19.19
C GLN A 469 -9.95 -3.17 19.73
N ASP A 470 -10.79 -2.25 19.23
CA ASP A 470 -12.13 -2.04 19.78
C ASP A 470 -13.18 -2.90 19.04
N LEU A 471 -12.98 -3.11 17.72
CA LEU A 471 -13.94 -3.80 16.86
C LEU A 471 -13.47 -5.19 16.38
N GLY A 472 -12.19 -5.53 16.54
CA GLY A 472 -11.63 -6.81 16.09
C GLY A 472 -11.47 -6.96 14.56
N TRP A 473 -11.65 -5.88 13.80
CA TRP A 473 -11.47 -5.86 12.35
C TRP A 473 -9.99 -5.85 11.98
N SER A 474 -9.66 -6.50 10.87
CA SER A 474 -8.29 -6.58 10.37
C SER A 474 -8.18 -5.84 9.04
N LEU A 475 -7.17 -4.98 8.90
CA LEU A 475 -6.85 -4.35 7.62
C LEU A 475 -6.47 -5.43 6.60
N VAL A 476 -7.09 -5.37 5.43
CA VAL A 476 -6.87 -6.30 4.31
C VAL A 476 -5.83 -5.73 3.35
N CYS A 477 -6.01 -4.48 2.91
CA CYS A 477 -5.07 -3.79 2.03
C CYS A 477 -5.35 -2.29 1.98
N SER A 478 -4.41 -1.56 1.37
CA SER A 478 -4.52 -0.14 1.04
C SER A 478 -4.20 0.08 -0.44
N ALA A 479 -5.15 0.53 -1.25
CA ALA A 479 -4.96 0.62 -2.70
C ALA A 479 -5.51 1.90 -3.34
N ASP A 480 -4.90 2.31 -4.46
CA ASP A 480 -5.52 3.21 -5.43
C ASP A 480 -6.43 2.39 -6.36
N VAL A 481 -7.73 2.67 -6.29
CA VAL A 481 -8.76 1.98 -7.09
C VAL A 481 -9.40 2.91 -8.10
N SER A 482 -9.64 4.17 -7.73
CA SER A 482 -10.33 5.12 -8.58
C SER A 482 -10.01 6.54 -8.20
N ALA A 483 -9.37 7.25 -9.12
CA ALA A 483 -9.10 8.67 -9.01
C ALA A 483 -9.01 9.30 -10.41
N LYS A 484 -9.64 10.47 -10.59
CA LYS A 484 -9.22 11.41 -11.62
C LYS A 484 -7.92 12.08 -11.17
N TYR A 485 -7.21 12.73 -12.09
CA TYR A 485 -6.00 13.49 -11.77
C TYR A 485 -6.20 14.95 -12.09
N HIS A 486 -5.58 15.80 -11.28
CA HIS A 486 -5.37 17.20 -11.62
C HIS A 486 -4.10 17.30 -12.47
N HIS A 487 -4.24 17.80 -13.69
CA HIS A 487 -3.11 18.08 -14.57
C HIS A 487 -2.57 19.48 -14.29
N SER A 488 -1.28 19.60 -14.00
CA SER A 488 -0.66 20.90 -13.73
C SER A 488 0.15 21.38 -14.94
N ASP A 489 0.03 22.66 -15.29
CA ASP A 489 0.80 23.26 -16.39
C ASP A 489 2.31 23.39 -16.07
N SER A 490 2.69 23.37 -14.79
CA SER A 490 4.07 23.60 -14.32
C SER A 490 4.51 22.73 -13.14
N GLY A 491 3.67 21.77 -12.72
CA GLY A 491 3.89 20.90 -11.56
C GLY A 491 3.61 19.42 -11.87
N GLN A 492 3.83 18.55 -10.88
CA GLN A 492 3.52 17.13 -11.02
C GLN A 492 2.00 16.91 -10.93
N ASP A 493 1.48 16.05 -11.82
CA ASP A 493 0.10 15.59 -11.74
C ASP A 493 -0.15 14.86 -10.43
N TYR A 494 -1.35 15.04 -9.88
CA TYR A 494 -1.73 14.42 -8.62
C TYR A 494 -3.15 13.86 -8.66
N PRO A 495 -3.40 12.72 -7.99
CA PRO A 495 -4.72 12.13 -7.97
C PRO A 495 -5.68 13.04 -7.17
N LEU A 496 -6.96 13.01 -7.49
CA LEU A 496 -8.01 13.72 -6.74
C LEU A 496 -8.35 13.01 -5.43
N ASP A 497 -8.32 11.68 -5.45
CA ASP A 497 -8.49 10.80 -4.30
C ASP A 497 -7.14 10.21 -3.91
N VAL A 498 -7.02 9.69 -2.69
CA VAL A 498 -5.82 8.98 -2.22
C VAL A 498 -6.18 7.51 -1.97
N HIS A 499 -5.24 6.71 -1.46
CA HIS A 499 -5.53 5.30 -1.17
C HIS A 499 -6.77 5.13 -0.31
N SER A 500 -7.50 4.04 -0.54
CA SER A 500 -8.60 3.61 0.33
C SER A 500 -8.18 2.37 1.11
N TRP A 501 -8.75 2.18 2.29
CA TRP A 501 -8.44 1.06 3.16
C TRP A 501 -9.60 0.07 3.20
N TRP A 502 -9.30 -1.21 2.98
CA TRP A 502 -10.27 -2.29 3.12
C TRP A 502 -10.01 -3.05 4.40
N PHE A 503 -11.08 -3.38 5.11
CA PHE A 503 -11.04 -4.15 6.35
C PHE A 503 -11.92 -5.38 6.25
N SER A 504 -11.56 -6.42 7.00
CA SER A 504 -12.35 -7.64 7.17
C SER A 504 -12.76 -7.80 8.62
N ALA A 505 -14.01 -8.19 8.83
CA ALA A 505 -14.55 -8.48 10.16
C ALA A 505 -13.78 -9.64 10.81
N PRO A 506 -13.79 -9.73 12.15
CA PRO A 506 -13.35 -10.94 12.83
C PRO A 506 -14.15 -12.15 12.29
N ALA A 507 -13.57 -13.34 12.38
CA ALA A 507 -14.35 -14.54 12.07
C ALA A 507 -15.49 -14.52 13.06
N ALA A 508 -16.73 -14.71 12.60
CA ALA A 508 -17.73 -15.24 13.49
C ALA A 508 -17.11 -16.49 14.10
N SER A 509 -16.96 -16.53 15.43
CA SER A 509 -16.86 -17.82 16.09
C SER A 509 -18.07 -18.58 15.58
N LEU A 510 -17.83 -19.66 14.83
CA LEU A 510 -18.88 -20.60 14.50
C LEU A 510 -19.38 -21.09 15.86
N GLY A 511 -20.41 -20.43 16.37
CA GLY A 511 -21.23 -20.97 17.43
C GLY A 511 -21.73 -22.29 16.88
N ASN A 512 -21.39 -23.36 17.57
CA ASN A 512 -22.05 -24.64 17.44
C ASN A 512 -23.56 -24.41 17.61
N ASN A 513 -24.23 -24.17 16.49
CA ASN A 513 -25.66 -24.41 16.31
C ASN A 513 -25.78 -25.13 14.97
N CYS A 514 -25.14 -26.29 14.88
CA CYS A 514 -25.81 -27.41 14.21
C CYS A 514 -26.97 -27.77 15.13
N VAL A 515 -28.15 -27.29 14.80
CA VAL A 515 -29.39 -27.97 15.15
C VAL A 515 -29.88 -28.57 13.84
N ASP A 516 -30.26 -29.84 13.95
CA ASP A 516 -30.51 -30.83 12.89
C ASP A 516 -31.26 -30.35 11.64
#